data_AF-A0A6I5HT38-F1
#
_entry.id   AF-A0A6I5HT38-F1
#
_cell.length_a   1.000
_cell.length_b   1.000
_cell.length_c   1.000
_cell.angle_alpha   90.00
_cell.angle_beta   90.00
_cell.angle_gamma   90.00
#
_symmetry.space_group_name_H-M   'P 1'
#
loop_
_entity.id
_entity.type
_entity.pdbx_description
1 polymer ?
#
loop_
_entity_poly.entity_id
_entity_poly.type
_entity_poly.pdbx_seq_one_letter_code
_entity_poly.pdbx_strand_id
1 'polypeptide(L)'
;MSAQPEEAPAPPAPAAAAQLLAQLRADRRADTWVPAFERDWAKALDDSRHTYSLTPLHDVVRTWQLRVAAAPAVDAYMDSGRDESGFVDLDDVLGARR
;
A
#
# COMPACT_ATOMS: atom_id res chain seq x y z
N MET A 1 1.18 -24.96 27.77
CA MET A 1 1.49 -24.15 26.57
C MET A 1 0.17 -23.69 26.00
N SER A 2 -0.14 -22.39 26.11
CA SER A 2 -1.35 -21.81 25.52
C SER A 2 -0.90 -20.94 24.36
N ALA A 3 -1.29 -21.31 23.14
CA ALA A 3 -1.12 -20.45 21.98
C ALA A 3 -2.12 -19.29 22.11
N GLN A 4 -1.64 -18.06 22.22
CA GLN A 4 -2.49 -16.88 22.04
C GLN A 4 -3.02 -16.91 20.60
N PRO A 5 -4.33 -16.72 20.38
CA PRO A 5 -4.85 -16.59 19.04
C PRO A 5 -4.19 -15.37 18.39
N GLU A 6 -3.57 -15.56 17.21
CA GLU A 6 -3.19 -14.45 16.35
C GLU A 6 -4.42 -13.58 16.14
N GLU A 7 -4.34 -12.35 16.64
CA GLU A 7 -5.43 -11.40 16.59
C GLU A 7 -5.65 -11.04 15.12
N ALA A 8 -6.65 -11.71 14.51
CA ALA A 8 -6.98 -11.46 13.12
C ALA A 8 -7.36 -9.98 12.98
N PRO A 9 -6.74 -9.23 12.04
CA PRO A 9 -6.98 -7.81 11.92
C PRO A 9 -8.47 -7.55 11.73
N ALA A 10 -9.01 -6.66 12.56
CA ALA A 10 -10.42 -6.32 12.56
C ALA A 10 -10.89 -5.93 11.14
N PRO A 11 -12.10 -6.35 10.73
CA PRO A 11 -12.64 -5.94 9.44
C PRO A 11 -12.75 -4.41 9.40
N PRO A 12 -12.42 -3.78 8.26
CA PRO A 12 -12.47 -2.33 8.16
C PRO A 12 -13.91 -1.82 8.37
N ALA A 13 -14.02 -0.66 9.01
CA ALA A 13 -15.32 -0.05 9.33
C ALA A 13 -16.18 0.15 8.07
N PRO A 14 -17.53 0.14 8.17
CA PRO A 14 -18.42 0.31 7.03
C PRO A 14 -18.16 1.58 6.20
N ALA A 15 -17.64 2.64 6.83
CA ALA A 15 -17.30 3.91 6.19
C ALA A 15 -15.85 3.99 5.67
N ALA A 16 -15.02 2.96 5.86
CA ALA A 16 -13.59 3.01 5.60
C ALA A 16 -13.25 3.32 4.13
N ALA A 17 -14.01 2.78 3.18
CA ALA A 17 -13.81 3.05 1.75
C ALA A 17 -14.10 4.52 1.39
N ALA A 18 -15.16 5.11 1.97
CA ALA A 18 -15.50 6.52 1.73
C ALA A 18 -14.48 7.47 2.37
N GLN A 19 -14.01 7.14 3.58
CA GLN A 19 -12.94 7.88 4.26
C GLN A 19 -11.62 7.82 3.47
N LEU A 20 -11.27 6.63 2.99
CA LEU A 20 -10.10 6.42 2.13
C LEU A 20 -10.22 7.25 0.84
N LEU A 21 -11.36 7.22 0.15
CA LEU A 21 -11.57 8.02 -1.06
C LEU A 21 -11.43 9.53 -0.79
N ALA A 22 -11.91 10.02 0.36
CA ALA A 22 -11.71 11.41 0.75
C ALA A 22 -10.23 11.74 0.97
N GLN A 23 -9.46 10.84 1.60
CA GLN A 23 -8.01 11.01 1.77
C GLN A 23 -7.28 11.02 0.41
N LEU A 24 -7.62 10.08 -0.48
CA LEU A 24 -7.01 10.02 -1.82
C LEU A 24 -7.26 11.28 -2.64
N ARG A 25 -8.44 11.91 -2.51
CA ARG A 25 -8.79 13.18 -3.17
C ARG A 25 -8.03 14.39 -2.61
N ALA A 26 -7.61 14.32 -1.34
CA ALA A 26 -6.84 15.38 -0.70
C ALA A 26 -5.33 15.25 -0.95
N ASP A 27 -4.86 14.09 -1.41
CA ASP A 27 -3.44 13.84 -1.68
C ASP A 27 -2.96 14.53 -2.95
N ARG A 28 -1.67 14.91 -3.00
CA ARG A 28 -1.01 15.50 -4.17
C ARG A 28 -1.04 14.59 -5.42
N ARG A 29 -1.27 13.29 -5.23
CA ARG A 29 -1.35 12.26 -6.27
C ARG A 29 -2.77 11.91 -6.69
N ALA A 30 -3.77 12.69 -6.27
CA ALA A 30 -5.18 12.42 -6.51
C ALA A 30 -5.48 12.03 -7.97
N ASP A 31 -4.94 12.75 -8.95
CA ASP A 31 -5.15 12.52 -10.39
C ASP A 31 -4.73 11.12 -10.85
N THR A 32 -3.78 10.49 -10.16
CA THR A 32 -3.34 9.11 -10.43
C THR A 32 -4.03 8.11 -9.52
N TRP A 33 -4.17 8.44 -8.23
CA TRP A 33 -4.60 7.51 -7.19
C TRP A 33 -6.09 7.28 -7.16
N VAL A 34 -6.91 8.32 -7.35
CA VAL A 34 -8.37 8.20 -7.39
C VAL A 34 -8.82 7.24 -8.51
N PRO A 35 -8.42 7.42 -9.78
CA PRO A 35 -8.86 6.50 -10.84
C PRO A 35 -8.30 5.09 -10.68
N ALA A 36 -7.14 4.92 -10.04
CA ALA A 36 -6.60 3.59 -9.74
C ALA A 36 -7.42 2.88 -8.65
N PHE A 37 -7.76 3.58 -7.57
CA PHE A 37 -8.61 3.04 -6.51
C PHE A 37 -10.00 2.66 -7.04
N GLU A 38 -10.61 3.52 -7.86
CA GLU A 38 -11.93 3.25 -8.45
C GLU A 38 -11.93 2.00 -9.33
N ARG A 39 -10.86 1.76 -10.11
CA ARG A 39 -10.70 0.53 -10.90
C ARG A 39 -10.58 -0.70 -10.01
N ASP A 40 -9.72 -0.66 -8.99
CA ASP A 40 -9.53 -1.78 -8.06
C ASP A 40 -10.82 -2.08 -7.30
N TRP A 41 -11.54 -1.04 -6.87
CA TRP A 41 -12.82 -1.14 -6.19
C TRP A 41 -13.90 -1.74 -7.09
N ALA A 42 -14.00 -1.30 -8.34
CA ALA A 42 -14.95 -1.84 -9.31
C ALA A 42 -14.69 -3.34 -9.58
N LYS A 43 -13.42 -3.72 -9.72
CA LYS A 43 -13.03 -5.12 -9.86
C LYS A 43 -13.41 -5.94 -8.63
N ALA A 44 -13.08 -5.46 -7.43
CA ALA A 44 -13.41 -6.17 -6.19
C ALA A 44 -14.92 -6.33 -5.98
N LEU A 45 -15.74 -5.34 -6.40
CA LEU A 45 -17.20 -5.48 -6.38
C LEU A 45 -17.68 -6.60 -7.31
N ASP A 46 -17.07 -6.73 -8.49
CA ASP A 46 -17.38 -7.79 -9.43
C ASP A 46 -16.98 -9.17 -8.87
N ASP A 47 -15.74 -9.30 -8.39
CA ASP A 47 -15.23 -10.52 -7.76
C ASP A 47 -16.08 -10.93 -6.55
N SER A 48 -16.51 -9.96 -5.73
CA SER A 48 -17.39 -10.19 -4.58
C SER A 48 -18.77 -10.71 -4.98
N ARG A 49 -19.33 -10.27 -6.11
CA ARG A 49 -20.61 -10.79 -6.63
C ARG A 49 -20.48 -12.23 -7.12
N HIS A 50 -19.37 -12.56 -7.78
CA HIS A 50 -19.12 -13.90 -8.30
C HIS A 50 -18.79 -14.91 -7.20
N THR A 51 -18.08 -14.48 -6.15
CA THR A 51 -17.64 -15.33 -5.04
C THR A 51 -18.58 -15.31 -3.84
N TYR A 52 -19.58 -14.41 -3.84
CA TYR A 52 -20.47 -14.13 -2.70
C TYR A 52 -19.70 -13.83 -1.39
N SER A 53 -18.53 -13.20 -1.51
CA SER A 53 -17.66 -12.85 -0.37
C SER A 53 -17.26 -11.38 -0.41
N LEU A 54 -17.22 -10.73 0.75
CA LEU A 54 -16.74 -9.35 0.90
C LEU A 54 -15.22 -9.25 1.08
N THR A 55 -14.51 -10.39 1.13
CA THR A 55 -13.04 -10.43 1.27
C THR A 55 -12.32 -9.57 0.23
N PRO A 56 -12.64 -9.61 -1.08
CA PRO A 56 -11.97 -8.77 -2.08
C PRO A 56 -12.07 -7.27 -1.77
N LEU A 57 -13.24 -6.80 -1.30
CA LEU A 57 -13.44 -5.39 -0.95
C LEU A 57 -12.62 -4.99 0.28
N HIS A 58 -12.56 -5.87 1.29
CA HIS A 58 -11.75 -5.64 2.48
C HIS A 58 -10.25 -5.60 2.16
N ASP A 59 -9.78 -6.45 1.25
CA ASP A 59 -8.39 -6.49 0.82
C ASP A 59 -8.00 -5.23 0.02
N VAL A 60 -8.89 -4.72 -0.84
CA VAL A 60 -8.68 -3.44 -1.53
C VAL A 60 -8.56 -2.31 -0.51
N VAL A 61 -9.48 -2.18 0.45
CA VAL A 61 -9.40 -1.13 1.48
C VAL A 61 -8.10 -1.24 2.27
N ARG A 62 -7.74 -2.44 2.72
CA ARG A 62 -6.51 -2.67 3.49
C ARG A 62 -5.26 -2.28 2.68
N THR A 63 -5.17 -2.74 1.44
CA THR A 63 -4.03 -2.44 0.55
C THR A 63 -3.86 -0.95 0.32
N TRP A 64 -4.97 -0.24 0.07
CA TRP A 64 -4.93 1.19 -0.17
C TRP A 64 -4.67 2.01 1.10
N GLN A 65 -5.17 1.59 2.27
CA GLN A 65 -4.80 2.20 3.54
C GLN A 65 -3.30 2.09 3.81
N LEU A 66 -2.70 0.91 3.57
CA LEU A 66 -1.24 0.73 3.69
C LEU A 66 -0.46 1.64 2.73
N ARG A 67 -0.93 1.75 1.48
CA ARG A 67 -0.32 2.64 0.49
C ARG A 67 -0.36 4.11 0.92
N VAL A 68 -1.50 4.58 1.42
CA VAL A 68 -1.63 5.96 1.93
C VAL A 68 -0.74 6.17 3.15
N ALA A 69 -0.70 5.22 4.08
CA ALA A 69 0.14 5.30 5.27
C ALA A 69 1.65 5.34 4.94
N ALA A 70 2.07 4.64 3.89
CA ALA A 70 3.46 4.62 3.43
C ALA A 70 3.86 5.88 2.63
N ALA A 71 2.89 6.67 2.13
CA ALA A 71 3.14 7.78 1.21
C ALA A 71 4.16 8.80 1.74
N PRO A 72 4.10 9.27 3.02
CA PRO A 72 5.07 10.23 3.52
C PRO A 72 6.49 9.67 3.63
N ALA A 73 6.63 8.37 3.92
CA ALA A 73 7.93 7.73 3.99
C ALA A 73 8.55 7.60 2.59
N VAL A 74 7.74 7.26 1.58
CA VAL A 74 8.17 7.28 0.18
C VAL A 74 8.56 8.69 -0.25
N ASP A 75 7.80 9.71 0.17
CA ASP A 75 8.10 11.12 -0.13
C ASP A 75 9.44 11.53 0.45
N ALA A 76 9.66 11.30 1.74
CA ALA A 76 10.92 11.57 2.40
C ALA A 76 12.08 10.79 1.76
N TYR A 77 11.84 9.57 1.29
CA TYR A 77 12.84 8.78 0.58
C TYR A 77 13.20 9.42 -0.77
N MET A 78 12.22 9.76 -1.60
CA MET A 78 12.44 10.40 -2.91
C MET A 78 13.11 11.77 -2.76
N ASP A 79 12.74 12.53 -1.73
CA ASP A 79 13.32 13.84 -1.43
C ASP A 79 14.73 13.75 -0.82
N SER A 80 15.14 12.58 -0.31
CA SER A 80 16.46 12.39 0.32
C SER A 80 17.63 12.46 -0.67
N GLY A 81 17.36 12.49 -1.97
CA GLY A 81 18.39 12.55 -3.02
C GLY A 81 19.30 11.31 -3.03
N ARG A 82 18.88 10.21 -2.38
CA ARG A 82 19.57 8.92 -2.47
C ARG A 82 19.41 8.41 -3.89
N ASP A 83 20.48 8.63 -4.64
CA ASP A 83 20.66 8.08 -5.96
C ASP A 83 20.82 6.55 -5.85
N GLU A 84 19.79 5.80 -6.23
CA GLU A 84 19.87 4.34 -6.39
C GLU A 84 20.74 3.94 -7.60
N SER A 85 21.16 4.90 -8.45
CA SER A 85 22.05 4.64 -9.58
C SER A 85 23.54 4.62 -9.21
N GLY A 86 23.86 4.83 -7.93
CA GLY A 86 25.18 4.59 -7.37
C GLY A 86 25.54 3.09 -7.38
N PHE A 87 25.98 2.58 -8.51
CA PHE A 87 26.66 1.29 -8.59
C PHE A 87 27.99 1.44 -7.86
N VAL A 88 28.08 0.92 -6.63
CA VAL A 88 29.36 0.78 -5.94
C VAL A 88 29.96 -0.54 -6.39
N ASP A 89 31.14 -0.49 -7.00
CA ASP A 89 31.87 -1.70 -7.35
C ASP A 89 32.16 -2.51 -6.07
N LEU A 90 31.83 -3.80 -6.09
CA LEU A 90 32.05 -4.68 -4.95
C LEU A 90 33.54 -4.76 -4.59
N ASP A 91 34.44 -4.59 -5.57
CA ASP A 91 35.89 -4.57 -5.36
C ASP A 91 36.35 -3.31 -4.59
N ASP A 92 35.64 -2.18 -4.73
CA ASP A 92 35.89 -0.96 -3.95
C ASP A 92 35.48 -1.12 -2.48
N VAL A 93 34.44 -1.94 -2.20
CA VAL A 93 33.94 -2.21 -0.85
C VAL A 93 34.78 -3.27 -0.14
N LEU A 94 35.16 -4.32 -0.85
CA LEU A 94 35.89 -5.44 -0.26
C LEU A 94 37.38 -5.15 -0.10
N GLY A 95 37.88 -4.10 -0.77
CA GLY A 95 39.29 -3.77 -0.85
C GLY A 95 40.04 -4.85 -1.61
N ALA A 96 40.90 -4.46 -2.55
CA ALA A 96 41.81 -5.41 -3.20
C ALA A 96 42.58 -6.19 -2.12
N ARG A 97 42.21 -7.46 -1.95
CA ARG A 97 42.83 -8.37 -0.99
C ARG A 97 44.28 -8.55 -1.42
N ARG A 98 45.16 -7.75 -0.83
CA ARG A 98 46.60 -7.82 -1.04
C ARG A 98 47.23 -8.90 -0.16
#